data_AF-A0A939UHY6-F1
#
_entry.id   AF-A0A939UHY6-F1
#
_cell.length_a   1.000
_cell.length_b   1.000
_cell.length_c   1.000
_cell.angle_alpha   90.00
_cell.angle_beta   90.00
_cell.angle_gamma   90.00
#
_symmetry.space_group_name_H-M   'P 1'
#
loop_
_entity.id
_entity.type
_entity.pdbx_description
1 polymer ?
#
loop_
_entity_poly.entity_id
_entity_poly.type
_entity_poly.pdbx_seq_one_letter_code
_entity_poly.pdbx_strand_id
1 'polypeptide(L)'
;MTEKSFFKETANNKILDFVRTLGFSKIAENAYRKQYGDYGITIEYDGRFPEKTKIDYGNRILCHSKTVSLCFQPETFVVLECVNRLLEKGYKPENIELGMLQGKKSWDILVKEGQEDNAVAIECLAWPLAFHKKHKEKSVQRYQKTEELCFYTSQISDGKIEFFTNTRLFEDDKKILIPAGK
;
A
#
# COMPACT_ATOMS: atom_id res chain seq x y z
N MET A 1 27.85 5.49 -20.35
CA MET A 1 26.60 5.36 -19.56
C MET A 1 25.76 6.60 -19.86
N THR A 2 24.52 6.45 -20.34
CA THR A 2 23.67 7.60 -20.70
C THR A 2 22.87 8.07 -19.48
N GLU A 3 22.53 9.36 -19.43
CA GLU A 3 21.74 9.96 -18.33
C GLU A 3 20.43 9.18 -18.07
N LYS A 4 19.75 8.72 -19.13
CA LYS A 4 18.58 7.83 -19.04
C LYS A 4 18.86 6.47 -18.36
N SER A 5 20.05 5.90 -18.53
CA SER A 5 20.42 4.63 -17.89
C SER A 5 20.66 4.80 -16.39
N PHE A 6 21.26 5.93 -15.97
CA PHE A 6 21.50 6.26 -14.57
C PHE A 6 20.19 6.52 -13.79
N PHE A 7 19.24 7.25 -14.37
CA PHE A 7 17.91 7.46 -13.77
C PHE A 7 17.12 6.15 -13.62
N LYS A 8 17.24 5.23 -14.59
CA LYS A 8 16.58 3.93 -14.54
C LYS A 8 17.18 3.02 -13.45
N GLU A 9 18.50 3.01 -13.32
CA GLU A 9 19.22 2.27 -12.27
C GLU A 9 18.90 2.80 -10.86
N THR A 10 18.75 4.11 -10.71
CA THR A 10 18.36 4.74 -9.44
C THR A 10 16.91 4.41 -9.03
N ALA A 11 15.98 4.31 -9.99
CA ALA A 11 14.60 3.89 -9.75
C ALA A 11 14.50 2.40 -9.38
N ASN A 12 15.31 1.55 -10.02
CA ASN A 12 15.39 0.11 -9.75
C ASN A 12 15.78 -0.19 -8.29
N ASN A 13 16.76 0.53 -7.76
CA ASN A 13 17.21 0.34 -6.38
C ASN A 13 16.10 0.66 -5.37
N LYS A 14 15.29 1.70 -5.61
CA LYS A 14 14.19 2.10 -4.72
C LYS A 14 13.11 1.04 -4.56
N ILE A 15 12.75 0.32 -5.62
CA ILE A 15 11.74 -0.75 -5.57
C ILE A 15 12.24 -1.92 -4.71
N LEU A 16 13.47 -2.38 -4.96
CA LEU A 16 14.02 -3.51 -4.22
C LEU A 16 14.31 -3.15 -2.76
N ASP A 17 14.75 -1.92 -2.50
CA ASP A 17 14.94 -1.42 -1.14
C ASP A 17 13.61 -1.33 -0.40
N PHE A 18 12.53 -0.92 -1.05
CA PHE A 18 11.17 -0.98 -0.51
C PHE A 18 10.75 -2.40 -0.12
N VAL A 19 10.84 -3.33 -1.08
CA VAL A 19 10.45 -4.73 -0.90
C VAL A 19 11.23 -5.36 0.27
N ARG A 20 12.54 -5.08 0.36
CA ARG A 20 13.39 -5.55 1.45
C ARG A 20 13.04 -4.88 2.78
N THR A 21 12.76 -3.59 2.79
CA THR A 21 12.38 -2.84 4.00
C THR A 21 11.07 -3.34 4.57
N LEU A 22 10.12 -3.75 3.71
CA LEU A 22 8.90 -4.46 4.12
C LEU A 22 9.17 -5.87 4.66
N GLY A 23 10.39 -6.40 4.58
CA GLY A 23 10.72 -7.74 5.06
C GLY A 23 10.41 -8.87 4.08
N PHE A 24 10.23 -8.58 2.79
CA PHE A 24 10.17 -9.63 1.78
C PHE A 24 11.57 -10.24 1.57
N SER A 25 11.60 -11.57 1.51
CA SER A 25 12.83 -12.34 1.29
C SER A 25 12.92 -12.81 -0.17
N LYS A 26 14.12 -12.83 -0.73
CA LYS A 26 14.36 -13.33 -2.09
C LYS A 26 14.15 -14.85 -2.13
N ILE A 27 13.32 -15.33 -3.07
CA ILE A 27 13.04 -16.77 -3.26
C ILE A 27 13.50 -17.30 -4.64
N ALA A 28 13.70 -16.40 -5.61
CA ALA A 28 14.34 -16.71 -6.90
C ALA A 28 15.04 -15.44 -7.41
N GLU A 29 15.69 -15.50 -8.58
CA GLU A 29 16.46 -14.39 -9.14
C GLU A 29 15.70 -13.05 -9.14
N ASN A 30 14.42 -13.11 -9.54
CA ASN A 30 13.52 -11.97 -9.68
C ASN A 30 12.23 -12.12 -8.86
N ALA A 31 12.22 -13.02 -7.87
CA ALA A 31 11.02 -13.27 -7.06
C ALA A 31 11.31 -13.08 -5.57
N TYR A 32 10.39 -12.41 -4.90
CA TYR A 32 10.44 -12.11 -3.47
C TYR A 32 9.15 -12.53 -2.80
N ARG A 33 9.21 -13.00 -1.55
CA ARG A 33 8.03 -13.43 -0.80
C ARG A 33 8.12 -13.00 0.66
N LYS A 34 6.98 -12.60 1.22
CA LYS A 34 6.79 -12.43 2.66
C LYS A 34 5.69 -13.36 3.15
N GLN A 35 5.89 -13.97 4.31
CA GLN A 35 4.94 -14.88 4.95
C GLN A 35 4.28 -14.19 6.14
N TYR A 36 3.01 -14.49 6.36
CA TYR A 36 2.15 -14.05 7.46
C TYR A 36 1.42 -15.28 8.00
N GLY A 37 2.13 -16.09 8.81
CA GLY A 37 1.66 -17.42 9.21
C GLY A 37 1.65 -18.40 8.04
N ASP A 38 0.48 -18.94 7.69
CA ASP A 38 0.29 -19.88 6.57
C ASP A 38 -0.01 -19.16 5.24
N TYR A 39 -0.12 -17.83 5.27
CA TYR A 39 -0.39 -16.97 4.12
C TYR A 39 0.88 -16.28 3.63
N GLY A 40 0.96 -15.91 2.35
CA GLY A 40 2.08 -15.14 1.85
C GLY A 40 1.78 -14.37 0.58
N ILE A 41 2.49 -13.25 0.40
CA ILE A 41 2.43 -12.40 -0.78
C ILE A 41 3.74 -12.58 -1.56
N THR A 42 3.64 -12.67 -2.88
CA THR A 42 4.80 -12.83 -3.78
C THR A 42 4.92 -11.62 -4.70
N ILE A 43 6.16 -11.22 -5.02
CA ILE A 43 6.48 -10.14 -5.94
C ILE A 43 7.41 -10.68 -7.03
N GLU A 44 6.99 -10.55 -8.28
CA GLU A 44 7.81 -10.85 -9.45
C GLU A 44 8.36 -9.55 -10.02
N TYR A 45 9.63 -9.27 -9.73
CA TYR A 45 10.32 -8.04 -10.11
C TYR A 45 10.83 -8.09 -11.55
N ASP A 46 10.43 -7.15 -12.39
CA ASP A 46 10.99 -7.00 -13.74
C ASP A 46 12.09 -5.93 -13.74
N GLY A 47 13.35 -6.36 -13.65
CA GLY A 47 14.50 -5.44 -13.65
C GLY A 47 14.71 -4.67 -14.96
N ARG A 48 14.10 -5.10 -16.07
CA ARG A 48 14.15 -4.38 -17.36
C ARG A 48 13.03 -3.35 -17.47
N PHE A 49 11.86 -3.64 -16.91
CA PHE A 49 10.67 -2.79 -16.93
C PHE A 49 10.03 -2.79 -15.54
N PRO A 50 10.56 -2.01 -14.58
CA PRO A 50 10.12 -2.07 -13.19
C PRO A 50 8.63 -1.79 -13.00
N GLU A 51 8.03 -0.98 -13.89
CA GLU A 51 6.60 -0.72 -13.96
C GLU A 51 5.75 -1.98 -14.22
N LYS A 52 6.36 -3.03 -14.79
CA LYS A 52 5.75 -4.35 -15.03
C LYS A 52 5.97 -5.34 -13.88
N THR A 53 6.57 -4.90 -12.77
CA THR A 53 6.66 -5.72 -11.55
C THR A 53 5.26 -6.09 -11.09
N LYS A 54 5.04 -7.37 -10.82
CA LYS A 54 3.74 -7.93 -10.43
C LYS A 54 3.71 -8.25 -8.95
N ILE A 55 2.55 -8.06 -8.34
CA ILE A 55 2.30 -8.43 -6.95
C ILE A 55 1.18 -9.45 -6.93
N ASP A 56 1.49 -10.63 -6.42
CA ASP A 56 0.54 -11.69 -6.17
C ASP A 56 0.14 -11.67 -4.69
N TYR A 57 -1.08 -11.17 -4.43
CA TYR A 57 -1.74 -11.17 -3.14
C TYR A 57 -2.36 -12.54 -2.78
N GLY A 58 -1.92 -13.64 -3.40
CA GLY A 58 -2.42 -14.98 -3.12
C GLY A 58 -3.91 -15.15 -3.40
N ASN A 59 -4.47 -16.23 -2.86
CA ASN A 59 -5.83 -16.68 -3.18
C ASN A 59 -6.90 -16.34 -2.11
N ARG A 60 -6.50 -15.71 -1.01
CA ARG A 60 -7.42 -15.38 0.11
C ARG A 60 -7.79 -13.91 0.19
N ILE A 61 -6.96 -13.01 -0.34
CA ILE A 61 -7.34 -11.61 -0.54
C ILE A 61 -8.16 -11.52 -1.83
N LEU A 62 -9.35 -10.92 -1.76
CA LEU A 62 -10.21 -10.78 -2.94
C LEU A 62 -9.79 -9.58 -3.78
N CYS A 63 -9.23 -9.82 -4.97
CA CYS A 63 -8.88 -8.76 -5.92
C CYS A 63 -9.99 -8.57 -6.97
N HIS A 64 -10.78 -7.50 -6.86
CA HIS A 64 -11.91 -7.21 -7.77
C HIS A 64 -11.47 -6.74 -9.15
N SER A 65 -10.37 -5.99 -9.21
CA SER A 65 -9.82 -5.45 -10.45
C SER A 65 -8.46 -6.07 -10.76
N LYS A 66 -8.30 -6.56 -12.00
CA LYS A 66 -7.00 -7.03 -12.52
C LYS A 66 -5.94 -5.93 -12.57
N THR A 67 -6.32 -4.66 -12.52
CA THR A 67 -5.38 -3.54 -12.64
C THR A 67 -4.60 -3.28 -11.34
N VAL A 68 -5.19 -3.58 -10.17
CA VAL A 68 -4.54 -3.42 -8.85
C VAL A 68 -3.45 -4.48 -8.62
N SER A 69 -3.49 -5.59 -9.37
CA SER A 69 -2.56 -6.72 -9.24
C SER A 69 -1.38 -6.71 -10.23
N LEU A 70 -1.32 -5.79 -11.22
CA LEU A 70 -0.48 -6.04 -12.40
C LEU A 70 0.54 -4.96 -12.79
N CYS A 71 0.58 -3.78 -12.17
CA CYS A 71 1.59 -2.76 -12.49
C CYS A 71 2.08 -1.99 -11.26
N PHE A 72 3.41 -1.83 -11.16
CA PHE A 72 4.10 -1.08 -10.11
C PHE A 72 4.04 0.43 -10.43
N GLN A 73 2.98 1.09 -9.98
CA GLN A 73 2.86 2.56 -9.95
C GLN A 73 3.14 3.06 -8.52
N PRO A 74 3.48 4.34 -8.31
CA PRO A 74 3.71 4.90 -6.97
C PRO A 74 2.61 4.58 -5.96
N GLU A 75 1.36 4.56 -6.42
CA GLU A 75 0.17 4.24 -5.63
C GLU A 75 0.13 2.75 -5.24
N THR A 76 0.62 1.85 -6.09
CA THR A 76 0.69 0.41 -5.81
C THR A 76 1.62 0.10 -4.62
N PHE A 77 2.67 0.90 -4.40
CA PHE A 77 3.52 0.76 -3.22
C PHE A 77 2.76 1.02 -1.93
N VAL A 78 1.92 2.05 -1.94
CA VAL A 78 1.14 2.45 -0.77
C VAL A 78 0.09 1.37 -0.45
N VAL A 79 -0.53 0.80 -1.48
CA VAL A 79 -1.45 -0.35 -1.32
C VAL A 79 -0.72 -1.55 -0.72
N LEU A 80 0.43 -1.93 -1.28
CA LEU A 80 1.20 -3.07 -0.77
C LEU A 80 1.65 -2.86 0.68
N GLU A 81 2.10 -1.66 1.04
CA GLU A 81 2.49 -1.36 2.42
C GLU A 81 1.31 -1.39 3.39
N CYS A 82 0.16 -0.84 3.00
CA CYS A 82 -1.07 -0.90 3.79
C CYS A 82 -1.52 -2.35 4.02
N VAL A 83 -1.54 -3.18 2.96
CA VAL A 83 -1.87 -4.61 3.07
C VAL A 83 -0.87 -5.33 3.97
N ASN A 84 0.43 -5.08 3.81
CA ASN A 84 1.46 -5.63 4.69
C ASN A 84 1.15 -5.33 6.17
N ARG A 85 0.85 -4.07 6.49
CA ARG A 85 0.58 -3.63 7.86
C ARG A 85 -0.68 -4.29 8.43
N LEU A 86 -1.75 -4.38 7.64
CA LEU A 86 -2.97 -5.12 8.04
C LEU A 86 -2.64 -6.58 8.40
N LEU A 87 -1.89 -7.26 7.55
CA LEU A 87 -1.52 -8.67 7.79
C LEU A 87 -0.59 -8.84 9.00
N GLU A 88 0.36 -7.92 9.21
CA GLU A 88 1.23 -7.94 10.41
C GLU A 88 0.46 -7.71 11.72
N LYS A 89 -0.63 -6.95 11.67
CA LYS A 89 -1.55 -6.76 12.80
C LYS A 89 -2.46 -7.97 13.05
N GLY A 90 -2.45 -8.96 12.17
CA GLY A 90 -3.25 -10.19 12.31
C GLY A 90 -4.63 -10.12 11.65
N TYR A 91 -4.88 -9.14 10.76
CA TYR A 91 -6.07 -9.20 9.93
C TYR A 91 -6.01 -10.44 9.03
N LYS A 92 -7.11 -11.17 8.97
CA LYS A 92 -7.25 -12.33 8.10
C LYS A 92 -7.24 -11.88 6.64
N PRO A 93 -6.48 -12.54 5.74
CA PRO A 93 -6.51 -12.23 4.32
C PRO A 93 -7.91 -12.18 3.71
N GLU A 94 -8.82 -13.04 4.19
CA GLU A 94 -10.22 -13.13 3.77
C GLU A 94 -11.05 -11.88 4.09
N ASN A 95 -10.57 -11.04 5.00
CA ASN A 95 -11.22 -9.78 5.37
C ASN A 95 -10.71 -8.60 4.55
N ILE A 96 -9.78 -8.82 3.62
CA ILE A 96 -9.17 -7.77 2.81
C ILE A 96 -9.61 -7.95 1.36
N GLU A 97 -10.16 -6.89 0.77
CA GLU A 97 -10.50 -6.84 -0.64
C GLU A 97 -9.79 -5.67 -1.33
N LEU A 98 -9.35 -5.85 -2.57
CA LEU A 98 -8.57 -4.87 -3.33
C LEU A 98 -9.32 -4.42 -4.58
N GLY A 99 -9.23 -3.12 -4.88
CA GLY A 99 -9.70 -2.52 -6.13
C GLY A 99 -11.21 -2.59 -6.34
N MET A 100 -11.99 -2.40 -5.27
CA MET A 100 -13.44 -2.48 -5.33
C MET A 100 -14.04 -1.30 -6.11
N LEU A 101 -14.94 -1.62 -7.04
CA LEU A 101 -15.73 -0.66 -7.82
C LEU A 101 -17.22 -0.92 -7.58
N GLN A 102 -17.90 0.00 -6.91
CA GLN A 102 -19.33 -0.10 -6.62
C GLN A 102 -20.05 1.15 -7.11
N GLY A 103 -20.68 1.06 -8.28
CA GLY A 103 -21.33 2.19 -8.93
C GLY A 103 -20.32 3.29 -9.26
N LYS A 104 -20.47 4.47 -8.63
CA LYS A 104 -19.55 5.61 -8.78
C LYS A 104 -18.44 5.66 -7.72
N LYS A 105 -18.45 4.74 -6.76
CA LYS A 105 -17.46 4.69 -5.67
C LYS A 105 -16.36 3.68 -6.01
N SER A 106 -15.12 4.05 -5.76
CA SER A 106 -13.94 3.22 -5.97
C SER A 106 -13.03 3.31 -4.76
N TRP A 107 -12.52 2.16 -4.30
CA TRP A 107 -11.62 2.09 -3.16
C TRP A 107 -10.46 1.16 -3.47
N ASP A 108 -9.27 1.50 -2.98
CA ASP A 108 -8.09 0.67 -3.20
C ASP A 108 -8.12 -0.57 -2.32
N ILE A 109 -8.54 -0.41 -1.06
CA ILE A 109 -8.65 -1.50 -0.08
C ILE A 109 -9.99 -1.38 0.65
N LEU A 110 -10.67 -2.50 0.85
CA LEU A 110 -11.79 -2.64 1.78
C LEU A 110 -11.39 -3.65 2.86
N VAL A 111 -11.54 -3.28 4.13
CA VAL A 111 -11.28 -4.16 5.27
C VAL A 111 -12.58 -4.44 6.00
N LYS A 112 -12.93 -5.71 6.20
CA LYS A 112 -14.10 -6.14 6.97
C LYS A 112 -13.70 -6.41 8.43
N GLU A 113 -14.23 -5.63 9.37
CA GLU A 113 -14.07 -5.87 10.81
C GLU A 113 -15.23 -6.69 11.37
N GLY A 114 -14.94 -7.91 11.86
CA GLY A 114 -15.92 -8.68 12.63
C GLY A 114 -17.11 -9.20 11.80
N GLN A 115 -18.34 -8.96 12.29
CA GLN A 115 -19.58 -9.31 11.59
C GLN A 115 -19.78 -8.38 10.38
N GLU A 116 -20.43 -8.88 9.32
CA GLU A 116 -20.41 -8.35 7.94
C GLU A 116 -20.73 -6.86 7.73
N ASP A 117 -21.23 -6.14 8.73
CA ASP A 117 -21.72 -4.75 8.60
C ASP A 117 -20.69 -3.65 8.93
N ASN A 118 -19.49 -3.96 9.45
CA ASN A 118 -18.46 -2.96 9.75
C ASN A 118 -17.28 -3.04 8.77
N ALA A 119 -17.44 -2.42 7.59
CA ALA A 119 -16.35 -2.34 6.60
C ALA A 119 -15.71 -0.95 6.57
N VAL A 120 -14.38 -0.91 6.49
CA VAL A 120 -13.58 0.31 6.35
C VAL A 120 -13.02 0.36 4.93
N ALA A 121 -13.36 1.41 4.19
CA ALA A 121 -12.81 1.66 2.86
C ALA A 121 -11.57 2.56 2.98
N ILE A 122 -10.47 2.17 2.35
CA ILE A 122 -9.19 2.89 2.38
C ILE A 122 -8.80 3.28 0.94
N GLU A 123 -8.51 4.57 0.77
CA GLU A 123 -7.92 5.14 -0.44
C GLU A 123 -6.43 5.40 -0.20
N CYS A 124 -5.59 4.76 -1.00
CA CYS A 124 -4.15 4.81 -0.94
C CYS A 124 -3.61 5.92 -1.83
N LEU A 125 -2.83 6.83 -1.27
CA LEU A 125 -2.35 8.03 -1.96
C LEU A 125 -0.83 8.09 -1.93
N ALA A 126 -0.19 8.24 -3.08
CA ALA A 126 1.23 8.56 -3.15
C ALA A 126 1.51 10.01 -2.68
N TRP A 127 2.70 10.28 -2.14
CA TRP A 127 3.20 11.65 -1.99
C TRP A 127 3.53 12.23 -3.37
N PRO A 128 3.16 13.48 -3.75
CA PRO A 128 2.61 14.61 -2.99
C PRO A 128 1.07 14.76 -3.05
N LEU A 129 0.34 13.83 -3.66
CA LEU A 129 -1.14 13.89 -3.72
C LEU A 129 -1.76 13.93 -2.32
N ALA A 130 -1.17 13.20 -1.36
CA ALA A 130 -1.52 13.29 0.05
C ALA A 130 -1.41 14.72 0.61
N PHE A 131 -0.37 15.49 0.23
CA PHE A 131 -0.23 16.91 0.60
C PHE A 131 -1.32 17.77 -0.06
N HIS A 132 -1.57 17.60 -1.36
CA HIS A 132 -2.56 18.42 -2.08
C HIS A 132 -4.00 18.18 -1.60
N LYS A 133 -4.36 16.92 -1.29
CA LYS A 133 -5.70 16.58 -0.77
C LYS A 133 -5.90 17.16 0.65
N LYS A 134 -4.86 17.12 1.49
CA LYS A 134 -4.83 17.77 2.83
C LYS A 134 -5.05 19.29 2.77
N HIS A 135 -4.61 19.96 1.70
CA HIS A 135 -4.79 21.41 1.54
C HIS A 135 -6.14 21.82 0.93
N LYS A 136 -6.79 20.95 0.15
CA LYS A 136 -8.15 21.20 -0.37
C LYS A 136 -9.23 20.96 0.67
N GLU A 137 -9.01 20.01 1.58
CA GLU A 137 -9.98 19.65 2.60
C GLU A 137 -9.50 20.15 3.97
N LYS A 138 -9.95 21.35 4.38
CA LYS A 138 -9.74 21.95 5.71
C LYS A 138 -10.29 21.10 6.89
N SER A 139 -10.54 19.81 6.70
CA SER A 139 -11.23 19.00 7.69
C SER A 139 -10.85 17.53 7.64
N VAL A 140 -9.57 17.22 7.83
CA VAL A 140 -9.16 15.85 8.28
C VAL A 140 -9.88 15.47 9.59
N GLN A 141 -10.40 16.46 10.34
CA GLN A 141 -11.21 16.26 11.56
C GLN A 141 -12.66 15.83 11.31
N ARG A 142 -13.21 15.90 10.09
CA ARG A 142 -14.65 15.67 9.83
C ARG A 142 -14.98 14.25 9.36
N TYR A 143 -13.99 13.39 9.20
CA TYR A 143 -14.15 12.00 8.74
C TYR A 143 -14.68 11.03 9.82
N GLN A 144 -14.92 11.49 11.05
CA GLN A 144 -15.35 10.65 12.18
C GLN A 144 -16.86 10.34 12.24
N LYS A 145 -17.68 10.62 11.21
CA LYS A 145 -19.14 10.54 11.40
C LYS A 145 -20.01 9.98 10.29
N THR A 146 -19.48 9.56 9.14
CA THR A 146 -20.33 8.93 8.11
C THR A 146 -19.50 7.98 7.27
N GLU A 147 -19.88 6.69 7.24
CA GLU A 147 -19.46 5.65 6.29
C GLU A 147 -18.03 5.85 5.72
N GLU A 148 -17.06 5.38 6.50
CA GLU A 148 -15.73 5.97 6.71
C GLU A 148 -14.73 5.70 5.57
N LEU A 149 -14.69 6.59 4.58
CA LEU A 149 -13.55 6.68 3.66
C LEU A 149 -12.29 7.12 4.44
N CYS A 150 -11.31 6.23 4.50
CA CYS A 150 -10.02 6.45 5.12
C CYS A 150 -8.95 6.74 4.07
N PHE A 151 -7.97 7.56 4.44
CA PHE A 151 -6.78 7.79 3.63
C PHE A 151 -5.60 7.06 4.22
N TYR A 152 -4.78 6.50 3.35
CA TYR A 152 -3.52 5.88 3.71
C TYR A 152 -2.42 6.35 2.77
N THR A 153 -1.26 6.69 3.31
CA THR A 153 -0.08 7.06 2.52
C THR A 153 1.17 6.57 3.21
N SER A 154 2.18 6.22 2.43
CA SER A 154 3.45 5.73 2.94
C SER A 154 4.61 6.13 2.04
N GLN A 155 5.81 6.23 2.61
CA GLN A 155 7.06 6.45 1.91
C GLN A 155 8.21 5.75 2.62
N ILE A 156 9.32 5.56 1.91
CA ILE A 156 10.60 5.25 2.55
C ILE A 156 11.34 6.56 2.81
N SER A 157 11.78 6.73 4.04
CA SER A 157 12.65 7.82 4.48
C SER A 157 13.74 7.21 5.36
N ASP A 158 15.01 7.45 5.04
CA ASP A 158 16.18 6.95 5.79
C ASP A 158 16.15 5.44 6.10
N GLY A 159 15.75 4.63 5.11
CA GLY A 159 15.67 3.17 5.24
C GLY A 159 14.54 2.68 6.15
N LYS A 160 13.61 3.55 6.52
CA LYS A 160 12.42 3.24 7.31
C LYS A 160 11.17 3.59 6.53
N ILE A 161 10.08 2.90 6.84
CA ILE A 161 8.77 3.23 6.31
C ILE A 161 8.11 4.26 7.22
N GLU A 162 7.77 5.40 6.65
CA GLU A 162 6.91 6.42 7.26
C GLU A 162 5.54 6.34 6.63
N PHE A 163 4.48 6.39 7.45
CA PHE A 163 3.11 6.34 6.95
C PHE A 163 2.21 7.32 7.69
N PHE A 164 1.11 7.69 7.05
CA PHE A 164 0.05 8.51 7.63
C PHE A 164 -1.32 7.94 7.27
N THR A 165 -2.23 8.01 8.22
CA THR A 165 -3.63 7.63 8.03
C THR A 165 -4.54 8.37 8.99
N ASN A 166 -5.82 8.52 8.62
CA ASN A 166 -6.88 9.04 9.47
C ASN A 166 -7.78 7.95 10.06
N THR A 167 -7.48 6.67 9.83
CA THR A 167 -8.23 5.53 10.37
C THR A 167 -7.72 5.08 11.73
N ARG A 168 -8.60 4.45 12.52
CA ARG A 168 -8.25 3.82 13.79
C ARG A 168 -7.65 2.43 13.65
N LEU A 169 -7.71 1.81 12.45
CA LEU A 169 -7.13 0.48 12.21
C LEU A 169 -5.66 0.38 12.60
N PHE A 170 -4.95 1.51 12.61
CA PHE A 170 -3.52 1.62 12.92
C PHE A 170 -3.24 2.50 14.15
N GLU A 171 -4.19 2.69 15.06
CA GLU A 171 -4.05 3.62 16.21
C GLU A 171 -2.93 3.23 17.18
N ASP A 172 -2.67 1.92 17.33
CA ASP A 172 -1.57 1.38 18.16
C ASP A 172 -0.19 1.48 17.50
N ASP A 173 -0.13 1.74 16.19
CA ASP A 173 1.14 1.84 15.47
C ASP A 173 1.72 3.23 15.76
N LYS A 174 2.97 3.30 16.25
CA LYS A 174 3.61 4.57 16.63
C LYS A 174 3.52 5.57 15.46
N LYS A 175 2.69 6.61 15.61
CA LYS A 175 2.56 7.73 14.66
C LYS A 175 3.95 8.26 14.32
N ILE A 176 4.41 8.07 13.09
CA ILE A 176 5.55 8.84 12.59
C ILE A 176 4.99 10.20 12.18
N LEU A 177 5.42 11.21 12.94
CA LEU A 177 5.10 12.61 12.74
C LEU A 177 5.56 13.03 11.34
N ILE A 178 4.65 13.70 10.62
CA ILE A 178 4.95 14.39 9.37
C ILE A 178 6.14 15.34 9.63
N PRO A 179 7.20 15.34 8.81
CA PRO A 179 8.15 16.44 8.83
C PRO A 179 7.37 17.72 8.55
N ALA A 180 7.40 18.67 9.50
CA ALA A 180 6.87 20.01 9.24
C ALA A 180 7.55 20.52 7.96
N GLY A 181 6.75 20.87 6.95
CA GLY A 181 7.26 21.37 5.68
C GLY A 181 8.24 22.51 5.94
N LYS A 182 9.45 22.38 5.40
CA LYS A 182 10.35 23.52 5.18
C LYS A 182 10.10 24.06 3.79
#